data_AF-A0A3D1XZK1-F1
#
_entry.id   AF-A0A3D1XZK1-F1
#
_cell.length_a   1.000
_cell.length_b   1.000
_cell.length_c   1.000
_cell.angle_alpha   90.00
_cell.angle_beta   90.00
_cell.angle_gamma   90.00
#
_symmetry.space_group_name_H-M   'P 1'
#
loop_
_entity.id
_entity.type
_entity.pdbx_description
1 polymer ?
#
loop_
_entity_poly.entity_id
_entity_poly.type
_entity_poly.pdbx_seq_one_letter_code
_entity_poly.pdbx_strand_id
1 'polypeptide(L)'
;MDECYKYLYRALRKEEVNAGNILIPKSQGPFRSHPRLSIDTNLPFWLGERKEYAIRQHQWQQSGFPTSGISTTPHFERAKFYAQDGVIVKIDRQLFGKYSIKEYVVKEYLEKFPEDIAAPEDDEIILVKEDDGPFPKEVIKEVIRL
;
A
#
# COMPACT_ATOMS: atom_id res chain seq x y z
N MET A 1 6.13 5.28 -20.06
CA MET A 1 4.82 4.81 -20.55
C MET A 1 4.25 4.01 -19.41
N ASP A 2 3.32 4.59 -18.66
CA ASP A 2 2.71 3.91 -17.52
C ASP A 2 1.85 2.77 -18.05
N GLU A 3 2.28 1.54 -17.79
CA GLU A 3 1.39 0.40 -17.89
C GLU A 3 0.32 0.58 -16.81
N CYS A 4 -0.87 0.99 -17.24
CA CYS A 4 -2.03 0.98 -16.36
C CYS A 4 -2.46 -0.48 -16.16
N TYR A 5 -1.80 -1.16 -15.22
CA TYR A 5 -2.15 -2.53 -14.84
C TYR A 5 -3.62 -2.59 -14.45
N LYS A 6 -4.41 -3.47 -15.06
CA LYS A 6 -5.84 -3.59 -14.69
C LYS A 6 -6.04 -4.14 -13.28
N TYR A 7 -5.12 -4.97 -12.81
CA TYR A 7 -5.21 -5.68 -11.54
C TYR A 7 -3.97 -5.46 -10.69
N LEU A 8 -4.17 -5.50 -9.39
CA LEU A 8 -3.10 -5.55 -8.40
C LEU A 8 -3.19 -6.84 -7.60
N TYR A 9 -2.10 -7.23 -6.98
CA TYR A 9 -1.99 -8.45 -6.19
C TYR A 9 -1.45 -8.11 -4.80
N ARG A 10 -1.90 -8.89 -3.82
CA ARG A 10 -1.44 -8.78 -2.44
C ARG A 10 -1.53 -10.12 -1.75
N ALA A 11 -0.46 -10.50 -1.07
CA ALA A 11 -0.49 -11.54 -0.05
C ALA A 11 -1.33 -11.09 1.15
N LEU A 12 -2.32 -11.88 1.52
CA LEU A 12 -3.09 -11.61 2.73
C LEU A 12 -2.33 -12.05 3.97
N ARG A 13 -2.43 -11.25 5.03
CA ARG A 13 -1.99 -11.64 6.36
C ARG A 13 -2.98 -12.60 7.00
N LYS A 14 -2.53 -13.35 8.00
CA LYS A 14 -3.38 -14.27 8.78
C LYS A 14 -4.67 -13.62 9.28
N GLU A 15 -4.63 -12.37 9.77
CA GLU A 15 -5.82 -11.68 10.24
C GLU A 15 -6.82 -11.41 9.10
N GLU A 16 -6.31 -11.06 7.92
CA GLU A 16 -7.09 -10.79 6.71
C GLU A 16 -7.73 -12.08 6.16
N VAL A 17 -7.00 -13.20 6.20
CA VAL A 17 -7.52 -14.53 5.84
C VAL A 17 -8.63 -14.96 6.81
N ASN A 18 -8.40 -14.86 8.12
CA ASN A 18 -9.36 -15.25 9.15
C ASN A 18 -10.64 -14.40 9.12
N ALA A 19 -10.53 -13.13 8.72
CA ALA A 19 -11.67 -12.23 8.54
C ALA A 19 -12.48 -12.49 7.24
N GLY A 20 -12.16 -13.57 6.51
CA GLY A 20 -12.87 -13.98 5.30
C GLY A 20 -12.26 -13.39 4.03
N ASN A 21 -10.93 -13.38 3.95
CA ASN A 21 -10.12 -12.90 2.82
C ASN A 21 -10.43 -11.46 2.43
N ILE A 22 -10.30 -10.54 3.39
CA ILE A 22 -10.54 -9.09 3.18
C ILE A 22 -9.28 -8.27 3.36
N LEU A 23 -9.26 -7.09 2.75
CA LEU A 23 -8.18 -6.13 2.90
C LEU A 23 -8.43 -5.26 4.13
N ILE A 24 -7.53 -5.35 5.11
CA ILE A 24 -7.64 -4.61 6.38
C ILE A 24 -6.41 -3.73 6.54
N PRO A 25 -6.55 -2.40 6.66
CA PRO A 25 -5.42 -1.53 7.02
C PRO A 25 -4.77 -1.92 8.35
N LYS A 26 -3.45 -1.74 8.48
CA LYS A 26 -2.73 -1.96 9.75
C LYS A 26 -3.06 -0.90 10.81
N SER A 27 -3.46 0.29 10.37
CA SER A 27 -3.86 1.43 11.20
C SER A 27 -5.11 2.08 10.62
N GLN A 28 -5.85 2.82 11.45
CA GLN A 28 -7.04 3.58 11.06
C GLN A 28 -6.72 5.08 11.03
N GLY A 29 -7.58 5.87 10.39
CA GLY A 29 -7.42 7.32 10.27
C GLY A 29 -6.71 7.79 8.98
N PRO A 30 -6.49 9.11 8.87
CA PRO A 30 -6.03 9.72 7.63
C PRO A 30 -4.63 9.24 7.24
N PHE A 31 -4.44 8.94 5.94
CA PHE A 31 -3.13 8.61 5.40
C PHE A 31 -2.27 9.86 5.21
N ARG A 32 -1.76 10.38 6.32
CA ARG A 32 -0.88 11.55 6.40
C ARG A 32 0.13 11.34 7.50
N SER A 33 1.31 11.95 7.34
CA SER A 33 2.31 11.98 8.40
C SER A 33 3.08 13.30 8.39
N HIS A 34 3.76 13.57 9.49
CA HIS A 34 4.69 14.69 9.64
C HIS A 34 6.10 14.30 9.15
N PRO A 35 6.92 15.28 8.74
CA PRO A 35 8.33 15.03 8.51
C PRO A 35 9.00 14.55 9.81
N ARG A 36 9.77 13.46 9.73
CA ARG A 36 10.56 12.95 10.86
C ARG A 36 11.95 13.53 10.79
N LEU A 37 12.21 14.62 11.52
CA LEU A 37 13.49 15.33 11.51
C LEU A 37 14.74 14.46 11.77
N SER A 38 14.57 13.29 12.39
CA SER A 38 15.66 12.32 12.62
C SER A 38 15.94 11.36 11.45
N ILE A 39 15.09 11.35 10.41
CA ILE A 39 15.14 10.43 9.26
C ILE A 39 15.01 11.20 7.94
N ASP A 40 14.10 12.17 7.90
CA ASP A 40 13.95 13.17 6.84
C ASP A 40 15.10 14.19 6.88
N THR A 41 16.27 13.79 6.39
CA THR A 41 17.43 14.68 6.21
C THR A 41 17.39 15.44 4.88
N ASN A 42 16.44 15.09 4.00
CA ASN A 42 16.32 15.67 2.66
C ASN A 42 15.66 17.06 2.71
N LEU A 43 16.45 18.08 2.37
CA LEU A 43 16.01 19.47 2.24
C LEU A 43 15.62 19.81 0.79
N PRO A 44 14.60 20.67 0.59
CA PRO A 44 13.79 21.33 1.61
C PRO A 44 12.67 20.43 2.14
N PHE A 45 12.55 20.31 3.47
CA PHE A 45 11.36 19.72 4.09
C PHE A 45 10.29 20.79 4.26
N TRP A 46 9.03 20.37 4.17
CA TRP A 46 7.88 21.24 4.35
C TRP A 46 7.26 20.96 5.70
N LEU A 47 7.05 22.01 6.50
CA LEU A 47 6.34 21.88 7.77
C LEU A 47 4.86 21.56 7.50
N GLY A 48 4.34 20.54 8.19
CA GLY A 48 2.94 20.11 8.12
C GLY A 48 2.75 18.67 7.65
N GLU A 49 1.53 18.17 7.81
CA GLU A 49 1.15 16.82 7.40
C GLU A 49 1.06 16.70 5.88
N ARG A 50 1.71 15.67 5.32
CA ARG A 50 1.65 15.37 3.88
C ARG A 50 1.54 13.87 3.63
N LYS A 51 1.10 13.53 2.42
CA LYS A 51 0.94 12.13 2.00
C LYS A 51 2.28 11.51 1.64
N GLU A 52 3.18 12.31 1.06
CA GLU A 52 4.55 11.94 0.74
C GLU A 52 5.28 11.45 1.99
N TYR A 53 5.10 12.11 3.13
CA TYR A 53 5.64 11.65 4.42
C TYR A 53 4.98 10.35 4.90
N ALA A 54 3.68 10.18 4.67
CA ALA A 54 3.01 8.91 4.96
C ALA A 54 3.53 7.77 4.07
N ILE A 55 3.84 8.03 2.80
CA ILE A 55 4.44 7.06 1.87
C ILE A 55 5.86 6.70 2.32
N ARG A 56 6.73 7.68 2.61
CA ARG A 56 8.08 7.41 3.13
C ARG A 56 8.03 6.63 4.44
N GLN A 57 7.16 7.01 5.37
CA GLN A 57 6.95 6.26 6.59
C GLN A 57 6.40 4.83 6.33
N HIS A 58 5.54 4.66 5.32
CA HIS A 58 5.06 3.35 4.91
C HIS A 58 6.20 2.46 4.39
N GLN A 59 7.12 3.03 3.61
CA GLN A 59 8.30 2.36 3.08
C GLN A 59 9.32 2.02 4.17
N TRP A 60 9.63 2.97 5.04
CA TRP A 60 10.57 2.81 6.15
C TRP A 60 10.02 1.95 7.30
N GLN A 61 9.22 0.94 7.01
CA GLN A 61 8.50 0.07 7.96
C GLN A 61 9.41 -0.76 8.90
N GLN A 62 10.63 -0.32 9.16
CA GLN A 62 11.38 -0.64 10.37
C GLN A 62 10.95 0.33 11.49
N SER A 63 10.32 -0.19 12.56
CA SER A 63 10.06 0.48 13.86
C SER A 63 8.62 0.88 14.21
N GLY A 64 7.60 0.09 13.85
CA GLY A 64 6.36 0.05 14.66
C GLY A 64 5.33 1.18 14.47
N PHE A 65 5.33 1.89 13.34
CA PHE A 65 4.32 2.91 13.03
C PHE A 65 3.44 2.52 11.83
N PRO A 66 2.40 1.69 12.04
CA PRO A 66 1.51 1.31 10.96
C PRO A 66 0.77 2.53 10.39
N THR A 67 0.59 2.56 9.08
CA THR A 67 -0.23 3.56 8.39
C THR A 67 -1.52 2.91 7.89
N SER A 68 -2.49 3.72 7.48
CA SER A 68 -3.77 3.24 6.91
C SER A 68 -3.67 2.75 5.46
N GLY A 69 -2.47 2.80 4.87
CA GLY A 69 -2.21 2.29 3.52
C GLY A 69 -2.11 0.77 3.47
N ILE A 70 -2.48 0.20 2.32
CA ILE A 70 -2.33 -1.21 2.00
C ILE A 70 -1.36 -1.36 0.83
N SER A 71 -0.22 -2.02 1.08
CA SER A 71 0.74 -2.37 0.03
C SER A 71 0.16 -3.36 -0.96
N THR A 72 0.29 -3.06 -2.25
CA THR A 72 -0.06 -3.98 -3.33
C THR A 72 1.00 -3.89 -4.43
N THR A 73 1.04 -4.87 -5.31
CA THR A 73 1.98 -4.92 -6.44
C THR A 73 1.24 -5.33 -7.70
N PRO A 74 1.60 -4.82 -8.89
CA PRO A 74 1.08 -5.36 -10.14
C PRO A 74 1.63 -6.76 -10.47
N HIS A 75 2.68 -7.20 -9.79
CA HIS A 75 3.41 -8.43 -10.10
C HIS A 75 2.94 -9.59 -9.22
N PHE A 76 2.26 -10.57 -9.80
CA PHE A 76 1.77 -11.75 -9.08
C PHE A 76 2.89 -12.52 -8.37
N GLU A 77 4.05 -12.70 -9.03
CA GLU A 77 5.20 -13.40 -8.43
C GLU A 77 5.77 -12.67 -7.21
N ARG A 78 5.72 -11.33 -7.19
CA ARG A 78 6.08 -10.54 -6.00
C ARG A 78 5.07 -10.77 -4.88
N ALA A 79 3.76 -10.75 -5.17
CA ALA A 79 2.75 -11.09 -4.17
C ALA A 79 2.92 -12.52 -3.62
N LYS A 80 3.34 -13.48 -4.45
CA LYS A 80 3.65 -14.85 -4.05
C LYS A 80 4.82 -14.93 -3.08
N PHE A 81 5.88 -14.14 -3.30
CA PHE A 81 7.01 -14.06 -2.38
C PHE A 81 6.60 -13.69 -0.94
N TYR A 82 5.57 -12.84 -0.78
CA TYR A 82 5.06 -12.42 0.54
C TYR A 82 3.95 -13.31 1.13
N ALA A 83 3.44 -14.30 0.40
CA ALA A 83 2.27 -15.09 0.78
C ALA A 83 2.57 -16.19 1.80
N GLN A 84 2.86 -15.80 3.06
CA GLN A 84 3.17 -16.74 4.15
C GLN A 84 2.07 -17.76 4.42
N ASP A 85 0.80 -17.34 4.40
CA ASP A 85 -0.36 -18.21 4.59
C ASP A 85 -0.88 -18.83 3.26
N GLY A 86 -0.14 -18.65 2.15
CA GLY A 86 -0.51 -19.19 0.85
C GLY A 86 -1.74 -18.54 0.21
N VAL A 87 -2.20 -17.38 0.69
CA VAL A 87 -3.39 -16.68 0.15
C VAL A 87 -2.99 -15.35 -0.49
N ILE A 88 -3.34 -15.20 -1.75
CA ILE A 88 -3.19 -13.97 -2.53
C ILE A 88 -4.56 -13.50 -2.98
N VAL A 89 -4.78 -12.19 -2.98
CA VAL A 89 -5.95 -11.59 -3.63
C VAL A 89 -5.56 -10.85 -4.88
N LYS A 90 -6.42 -10.95 -5.89
CA LYS A 90 -6.39 -10.14 -7.10
C LYS A 90 -7.41 -9.02 -6.95
N ILE A 91 -6.96 -7.79 -7.13
CA ILE A 91 -7.73 -6.58 -6.84
C ILE A 91 -8.01 -5.85 -8.16
N ASP A 92 -9.26 -5.47 -8.41
CA ASP A 92 -9.70 -4.78 -9.62
C ASP A 92 -9.65 -3.25 -9.45
N ARG A 93 -8.68 -2.61 -10.12
CA ARG A 93 -8.51 -1.14 -10.04
C ARG A 93 -9.67 -0.39 -10.68
N GLN A 94 -10.43 -1.00 -11.59
CA GLN A 94 -11.57 -0.34 -12.23
C GLN A 94 -12.68 0.00 -11.23
N LEU A 95 -12.67 -0.63 -10.04
CA LEU A 95 -13.63 -0.40 -8.97
C LEU A 95 -13.19 0.69 -7.99
N PHE A 96 -11.96 1.20 -8.07
CA PHE A 96 -11.43 2.15 -7.08
C PHE A 96 -12.22 3.45 -7.05
N GLY A 97 -12.57 4.00 -8.21
CA GLY A 97 -13.38 5.22 -8.31
C GLY A 97 -14.77 5.06 -7.70
N LYS A 98 -15.37 3.87 -7.78
CA LYS A 98 -16.68 3.58 -7.18
C LYS A 98 -16.63 3.59 -5.65
N TYR A 99 -15.51 3.14 -5.08
CA TYR A 99 -15.35 2.99 -3.63
C TYR A 99 -14.45 4.07 -3.01
N SER A 100 -14.20 5.16 -3.74
CA SER A 100 -13.32 6.26 -3.29
C SER A 100 -11.95 5.80 -2.79
N ILE A 101 -11.41 4.74 -3.41
CA ILE A 101 -10.06 4.24 -3.11
C ILE A 101 -9.07 5.07 -3.92
N LYS A 102 -8.06 5.60 -3.23
CA LYS A 102 -6.92 6.30 -3.80
C LYS A 102 -5.73 5.35 -3.89
N GLU A 103 -4.94 5.56 -4.93
CA GLU A 103 -3.70 4.83 -5.15
C GLU A 103 -2.52 5.79 -5.15
N TYR A 104 -1.40 5.33 -4.59
CA TYR A 104 -0.13 6.03 -4.57
C TYR A 104 0.94 5.09 -5.11
N VAL A 105 1.41 5.36 -6.33
CA VAL A 105 2.52 4.61 -6.94
C VAL A 105 3.80 5.06 -6.25
N VAL A 106 4.40 4.20 -5.43
CA VAL A 106 5.53 4.57 -4.54
C VAL A 106 6.68 5.17 -5.34
N LYS A 107 7.00 4.56 -6.49
CA LYS A 107 8.08 4.99 -7.37
C LYS A 107 7.89 6.39 -7.95
N GLU A 108 6.65 6.78 -8.25
CA GLU A 108 6.34 8.13 -8.75
C GLU A 108 6.48 9.16 -7.62
N TYR A 109 5.95 8.84 -6.44
CA TYR A 109 5.98 9.76 -5.30
C TYR A 109 7.38 9.93 -4.70
N LEU A 110 8.23 8.91 -4.83
CA LEU A 110 9.61 8.91 -4.35
C LEU A 110 10.65 8.97 -5.48
N GLU A 111 10.27 9.45 -6.67
CA GLU A 111 11.18 9.54 -7.82
C GLU A 111 12.47 10.29 -7.50
N LYS A 112 12.38 11.33 -6.67
CA LYS A 112 13.52 12.15 -6.23
C LYS A 112 14.34 11.53 -5.09
N PHE A 113 13.81 10.50 -4.44
CA PHE A 113 14.39 9.82 -3.28
C PHE A 113 14.26 8.30 -3.43
N PRO A 114 14.78 7.71 -4.53
CA PRO A 114 14.64 6.27 -4.79
C PRO A 114 15.26 5.40 -3.69
N GLU A 115 16.22 5.92 -2.93
CA GLU A 115 16.83 5.28 -1.76
C GLU A 115 15.84 5.03 -0.61
N ASP A 116 14.71 5.73 -0.60
CA ASP A 116 13.66 5.56 0.41
C ASP A 116 12.66 4.45 0.06
N ILE A 117 12.76 3.86 -1.13
CA ILE A 117 11.92 2.75 -1.55
C ILE A 117 12.49 1.46 -0.96
N ALA A 118 11.72 0.79 -0.11
CA ALA A 118 12.21 -0.36 0.66
C ALA A 118 12.50 -1.60 -0.20
N ALA A 119 11.69 -1.80 -1.23
CA ALA A 119 11.82 -2.88 -2.20
C ALA A 119 11.44 -2.35 -3.60
N PRO A 120 12.38 -1.74 -4.33
CA PRO A 120 12.10 -1.15 -5.65
C PRO A 120 11.52 -2.12 -6.66
N GLU A 121 11.83 -3.42 -6.54
CA GLU A 121 11.35 -4.48 -7.42
C GLU A 121 9.87 -4.87 -7.19
N ASP A 122 9.25 -4.39 -6.12
CA ASP A 122 7.83 -4.62 -5.87
C ASP A 122 6.92 -3.78 -6.78
N ASP A 123 7.45 -2.69 -7.34
CA ASP A 123 6.65 -1.63 -8.00
C ASP A 123 5.40 -1.31 -7.16
N GLU A 124 5.62 -1.05 -5.87
CA GLU A 124 4.55 -0.96 -4.88
C GLU A 124 3.56 0.16 -5.22
N ILE A 125 2.28 -0.17 -5.08
CA ILE A 125 1.15 0.74 -5.14
C ILE A 125 0.42 0.65 -3.80
N ILE A 126 0.39 1.77 -3.07
CA ILE A 126 -0.28 1.88 -1.79
C ILE A 126 -1.74 2.28 -2.02
N LEU A 127 -2.67 1.45 -1.53
CA LEU A 127 -4.10 1.72 -1.56
C LEU A 127 -4.55 2.38 -0.26
N VAL A 128 -5.38 3.41 -0.36
CA VAL A 128 -5.94 4.16 0.78
C VAL A 128 -7.41 4.45 0.52
N LYS A 129 -8.25 4.32 1.53
CA LYS A 129 -9.63 4.82 1.51
C LYS A 129 -9.81 5.91 2.58
N GLU A 130 -10.82 6.77 2.41
CA GLU A 130 -11.03 7.92 3.31
C GLU A 130 -11.74 7.55 4.61
N ASP A 131 -12.53 6.48 4.59
CA ASP A 131 -13.27 5.96 5.73
C ASP A 131 -12.45 4.92 6.51
N ASP A 132 -12.76 4.73 7.79
CA ASP A 132 -12.13 3.69 8.60
C ASP A 132 -12.69 2.29 8.27
N GLY A 133 -11.93 1.25 8.61
CA GLY A 133 -12.33 -0.15 8.49
C GLY A 133 -11.75 -0.88 7.27
N PRO A 134 -12.27 -2.08 6.97
CA PRO A 134 -11.79 -2.90 5.86
C PRO A 134 -12.23 -2.32 4.52
N PHE A 135 -11.47 -2.60 3.45
CA PHE A 135 -11.89 -2.24 2.11
C PHE A 135 -13.09 -3.09 1.68
N PRO A 136 -13.95 -2.58 0.76
CA PRO A 136 -15.08 -3.33 0.24
C PRO A 136 -14.63 -4.64 -0.40
N LYS A 137 -15.30 -5.76 -0.08
CA LYS A 137 -14.94 -7.10 -0.61
C LYS A 137 -15.01 -7.15 -2.13
N GLU A 138 -15.87 -6.34 -2.72
CA GLU A 138 -16.15 -6.28 -4.15
C GLU A 138 -14.92 -5.85 -4.97
N VAL A 139 -13.95 -5.17 -4.37
CA VAL A 139 -12.69 -4.82 -5.08
C VAL A 139 -11.80 -6.03 -5.27
N ILE A 140 -11.99 -7.10 -4.50
CA ILE A 140 -11.29 -8.36 -4.66
C ILE A 140 -12.00 -9.15 -5.76
N LYS A 141 -11.35 -9.23 -6.92
CA LYS A 141 -11.84 -9.97 -8.08
C LYS A 141 -11.75 -11.47 -7.86
N GLU A 142 -10.70 -11.92 -7.19
CA GLU A 142 -10.35 -13.33 -7.04
C GLU A 142 -9.49 -13.57 -5.79
N VAL A 143 -9.70 -14.70 -5.13
CA VAL A 143 -8.84 -15.21 -4.05
C VAL A 143 -8.11 -16.44 -4.59
N ILE A 144 -6.78 -16.39 -4.58
CA ILE A 144 -5.88 -17.41 -5.11
C ILE A 144 -5.21 -18.12 -3.93
N ARG A 145 -5.28 -19.45 -3.90
CA ARG A 145 -4.61 -20.29 -2.91
C ARG A 145 -3.43 -20.99 -3.58
N LEU A 146 -2.25 -20.89 -2.96
CA LEU A 146 -0.99 -21.48 -3.42
C LEU A 146 -0.82 -22.93 -2.95
#